data_AF-A0A075AQL3-F1
#
_entry.id   AF-A0A075AQL3-F1
#
_cell.length_a   1.000
_cell.length_b   1.000
_cell.length_c   1.000
_cell.angle_alpha   90.00
_cell.angle_beta   90.00
_cell.angle_gamma   90.00
#
_symmetry.space_group_name_H-M   'P 1'
#
loop_
_entity.id
_entity.type
_entity.pdbx_description
1 polymer ?
#
loop_
_entity_poly.entity_id
_entity_poly.type
_entity_poly.pdbx_seq_one_letter_code
_entity_poly.pdbx_strand_id
1 'polypeptide(L)'
;MVLPSVIENAPKRLGNAESESLTKRIKNDPIDIKRNKRMMGVMLGTLSKFKQDLNQTIGVDNKRKEIDLKLKEKLAQEKEQTRIIMEKERKERRSRILDARKSETLQLEQTITADLEKRYDNYSNFLSTNAMPSLFFRPAELLPDQIFDQTAIKEKCNQIKEKLDTLESQVERLEGETIQNDEPKKQENEQ
;
A
#
# COMPACT_ATOMS: atom_id res chain seq x y z
N MET A 1 -25.95 -21.57 5.68
CA MET A 1 -25.96 -22.17 4.33
C MET A 1 -26.14 -23.67 4.50
N VAL A 2 -27.36 -24.15 4.27
CA VAL A 2 -27.76 -25.53 4.55
C VAL A 2 -27.57 -26.35 3.27
N LEU A 3 -26.79 -27.43 3.35
CA LEU A 3 -26.61 -28.39 2.27
C LEU A 3 -27.93 -29.15 2.04
N PRO A 4 -28.43 -29.29 0.80
CA PRO A 4 -29.53 -30.20 0.54
C PRO A 4 -29.01 -31.65 0.52
N SER A 5 -29.38 -32.40 1.56
CA SER A 5 -29.28 -33.86 1.63
C SER A 5 -30.33 -34.49 0.70
N VAL A 6 -29.91 -35.01 -0.45
CA VAL A 6 -30.75 -35.87 -1.29
C VAL A 6 -29.94 -37.08 -1.72
N ILE A 7 -29.86 -38.06 -0.81
CA ILE A 7 -29.63 -39.46 -1.16
C ILE A 7 -30.80 -40.19 -0.53
N GLU A 8 -31.83 -40.51 -1.31
CA GLU A 8 -32.75 -41.62 -1.00
C GLU A 8 -33.61 -41.94 -2.22
N ASN A 9 -32.96 -42.45 -3.27
CA ASN A 9 -33.63 -43.32 -4.23
C ASN A 9 -32.97 -44.69 -4.14
N ALA A 10 -33.19 -45.36 -3.00
CA ALA A 10 -32.92 -46.79 -2.88
C ALA A 10 -34.03 -47.54 -3.67
N PRO A 11 -33.69 -48.43 -4.61
CA PRO A 11 -34.70 -49.24 -5.28
C PRO A 11 -35.40 -50.12 -4.23
N LYS A 12 -36.74 -50.08 -4.23
CA LYS A 12 -37.59 -50.95 -3.42
C LYS A 12 -37.14 -52.40 -3.61
N ARG A 13 -36.79 -53.09 -2.51
CA ARG A 13 -36.53 -54.53 -2.52
C ARG A 13 -37.84 -55.26 -2.85
N LEU A 14 -38.01 -55.61 -4.12
CA LEU A 14 -38.98 -56.61 -4.55
C LEU A 14 -38.59 -57.95 -3.92
N GLY A 15 -39.58 -58.59 -3.31
CA GLY A 15 -39.41 -59.81 -2.52
C GLY A 15 -38.80 -60.96 -3.30
N ASN A 16 -38.21 -61.89 -2.54
CA ASN A 16 -37.46 -63.07 -2.97
C ASN A 16 -38.23 -64.09 -3.85
N ALA A 17 -39.43 -63.77 -4.33
CA ALA A 17 -40.26 -64.64 -5.15
C ALA A 17 -40.06 -64.43 -6.68
N GLU A 18 -39.52 -63.29 -7.11
CA GLU A 18 -39.25 -63.05 -8.55
C GLU A 18 -37.85 -63.48 -9.00
N SER A 19 -36.90 -63.68 -8.06
CA SER A 19 -35.55 -64.13 -8.39
C SER A 19 -35.48 -65.61 -8.81
N GLU A 20 -36.44 -66.44 -8.38
CA GLU A 20 -36.48 -67.87 -8.73
C GLU A 20 -37.14 -68.14 -10.09
N SER A 21 -37.92 -67.20 -10.65
CA SER A 21 -38.58 -67.38 -11.94
C SER A 21 -37.74 -66.85 -13.11
N LEU A 22 -36.89 -65.84 -12.87
CA LEU A 22 -35.96 -65.30 -13.87
C LEU A 22 -34.74 -66.21 -14.14
N THR A 23 -34.38 -67.07 -13.18
CA THR A 23 -33.27 -68.04 -13.32
C THR A 23 -33.66 -69.33 -14.04
N LYS A 24 -34.96 -69.60 -14.25
CA LYS A 24 -35.47 -70.86 -14.81
C LYS A 24 -35.50 -70.97 -16.34
N ARG A 25 -34.86 -70.05 -17.08
CA ARG A 25 -34.72 -70.17 -18.55
C ARG A 25 -33.33 -69.81 -19.08
N ILE A 26 -32.27 -70.10 -18.34
CA ILE A 26 -30.96 -70.26 -18.97
C ILE A 26 -30.92 -71.70 -19.49
N LYS A 27 -31.31 -71.90 -20.74
CA LYS A 27 -30.94 -73.14 -21.43
C LYS A 27 -29.40 -73.19 -21.39
N ASN A 28 -28.83 -74.29 -20.93
CA ASN A 28 -27.37 -74.52 -20.96
C ASN A 28 -26.89 -74.76 -22.40
N ASP A 29 -27.35 -73.93 -23.34
CA ASP A 29 -26.87 -73.94 -24.69
C ASP A 29 -25.43 -73.39 -24.66
N PRO A 30 -24.45 -74.14 -25.17
CA PRO A 30 -23.04 -73.75 -25.11
C PRO A 30 -22.75 -72.42 -25.83
N ILE A 31 -23.64 -72.02 -26.74
CA ILE A 31 -23.61 -70.75 -27.47
C ILE A 31 -24.00 -69.57 -26.55
N ASP A 32 -25.05 -69.71 -25.75
CA ASP A 32 -25.52 -68.67 -24.83
C ASP A 32 -24.54 -68.46 -23.68
N ILE A 33 -23.92 -69.53 -23.17
CA ILE A 33 -22.85 -69.44 -22.16
C ILE A 33 -21.64 -68.69 -22.72
N LYS A 34 -21.22 -68.98 -23.96
CA LYS A 34 -20.15 -68.25 -24.65
C LYS A 34 -20.50 -66.77 -24.83
N ARG A 35 -21.73 -66.47 -25.25
CA ARG A 35 -22.23 -65.10 -25.43
C ARG A 35 -22.26 -64.35 -24.10
N ASN A 36 -22.76 -64.96 -23.03
CA ASN A 36 -22.87 -64.33 -21.71
C ASN A 36 -21.48 -64.08 -21.10
N LYS A 37 -20.54 -65.03 -21.26
CA LYS A 37 -19.12 -64.88 -20.89
C LYS A 37 -18.46 -63.74 -21.67
N ARG A 38 -18.75 -63.63 -22.98
CA ARG A 38 -18.26 -62.52 -23.82
C ARG A 38 -18.85 -61.18 -23.37
N MET A 39 -20.15 -61.10 -23.08
CA MET A 39 -20.79 -59.87 -22.60
C MET A 39 -20.22 -59.43 -21.25
N MET A 40 -20.08 -60.34 -20.27
CA MET A 40 -19.42 -60.03 -18.99
C MET A 40 -17.96 -59.61 -19.18
N GLY A 41 -17.22 -60.23 -20.10
CA GLY A 41 -15.85 -59.82 -20.43
C GLY A 41 -15.76 -58.40 -21.01
N VAL A 42 -16.71 -58.01 -21.87
CA VAL A 42 -16.79 -56.65 -22.41
C VAL A 42 -17.15 -55.64 -21.31
N MET A 43 -18.08 -55.98 -20.42
CA MET A 43 -18.46 -55.11 -19.29
C MET A 43 -17.32 -54.95 -18.27
N LEU A 44 -16.62 -56.03 -17.91
CA LEU A 44 -15.46 -55.96 -17.02
C LEU A 44 -14.29 -55.20 -17.67
N GLY A 45 -14.10 -55.37 -18.99
CA GLY A 45 -13.11 -54.64 -19.76
C GLY A 45 -13.39 -53.13 -19.81
N THR A 46 -14.66 -52.74 -20.02
CA THR A 46 -15.08 -51.32 -20.01
C THR A 46 -15.00 -50.71 -18.61
N LEU A 47 -15.36 -51.44 -17.55
CA LEU A 47 -15.19 -50.99 -16.17
C LEU A 47 -13.72 -50.79 -15.78
N SER A 48 -12.84 -51.69 -16.24
CA SER A 48 -11.39 -51.58 -16.03
C SER A 48 -10.81 -50.37 -16.77
N LYS A 49 -11.26 -50.08 -18.00
CA LYS A 49 -10.92 -48.85 -18.72
C LYS A 49 -11.40 -47.60 -17.99
N PHE A 50 -12.65 -47.57 -17.52
CA PHE A 50 -13.19 -46.47 -16.72
C PHE A 50 -12.36 -46.19 -15.47
N LYS A 51 -11.90 -47.24 -14.77
CA LYS A 51 -11.02 -47.11 -13.60
C LYS A 51 -9.66 -46.51 -13.98
N GLN A 52 -9.09 -46.91 -15.11
CA GLN A 52 -7.82 -46.35 -15.61
C GLN A 52 -7.97 -44.87 -15.99
N ASP A 53 -9.05 -44.52 -16.68
CA ASP A 53 -9.34 -43.14 -17.10
C ASP A 53 -9.60 -42.23 -15.88
N LEU A 54 -10.31 -42.72 -14.87
CA LEU A 54 -10.49 -42.03 -13.58
C LEU A 54 -9.15 -41.79 -12.87
N ASN A 55 -8.27 -42.78 -12.81
CA ASN A 55 -6.97 -42.61 -12.17
C ASN A 55 -6.06 -41.64 -12.94
N GLN A 56 -6.11 -41.65 -14.27
CA GLN A 56 -5.36 -40.69 -15.09
C GLN A 56 -5.88 -39.25 -14.90
N THR A 57 -7.20 -39.06 -14.91
CA THR A 57 -7.82 -37.74 -14.68
C THR A 57 -7.52 -37.21 -13.28
N ILE A 58 -7.62 -38.04 -12.23
CA ILE A 58 -7.22 -37.68 -10.86
C ILE A 58 -5.74 -37.25 -10.81
N GLY A 59 -4.85 -37.96 -11.51
CA GLY A 59 -3.43 -37.62 -11.59
C GLY A 59 -3.17 -36.27 -12.29
N VAL A 60 -3.89 -35.98 -13.37
CA VAL A 60 -3.81 -34.71 -14.09
C VAL A 60 -4.37 -33.56 -13.24
N ASP A 61 -5.50 -33.78 -12.57
CA ASP A 61 -6.13 -32.77 -11.71
C ASP A 61 -5.28 -32.46 -10.49
N ASN A 62 -4.61 -33.46 -9.90
CA ASN A 62 -3.68 -33.24 -8.79
C ASN A 62 -2.46 -32.42 -9.23
N LYS A 63 -1.90 -32.69 -10.41
CA LYS A 63 -0.79 -31.90 -10.98
C LYS A 63 -1.23 -30.45 -11.25
N ARG A 64 -2.44 -30.26 -11.79
CA ARG A 64 -3.01 -28.91 -12.01
C ARG A 64 -3.17 -28.16 -10.69
N LYS A 65 -3.73 -28.80 -9.67
CA LYS A 65 -3.85 -28.21 -8.32
C LYS A 65 -2.50 -27.83 -7.72
N GLU A 66 -1.47 -28.67 -7.88
CA GLU A 66 -0.13 -28.37 -7.39
C GLU A 66 0.48 -27.16 -8.11
N ILE A 67 0.31 -27.07 -9.43
CA ILE A 67 0.75 -25.93 -10.23
C ILE A 67 0.00 -24.65 -9.79
N ASP A 68 -1.32 -24.73 -9.63
CA ASP A 68 -2.14 -23.60 -9.20
C ASP A 68 -1.77 -23.11 -7.79
N LEU A 69 -1.44 -24.03 -6.87
CA LEU A 69 -0.97 -23.68 -5.53
C LEU A 69 0.37 -22.95 -5.60
N LYS A 70 1.36 -23.50 -6.34
CA LYS A 70 2.66 -22.84 -6.52
C LYS A 70 2.53 -21.47 -7.17
N LEU A 71 1.61 -21.31 -8.14
CA LEU A 71 1.36 -20.04 -8.81
C LEU A 71 0.70 -19.02 -7.87
N LYS A 72 -0.25 -19.45 -7.02
CA LYS A 72 -0.86 -18.61 -5.99
C LYS A 72 0.15 -18.15 -4.95
N GLU A 73 1.04 -19.04 -4.51
CA GLU A 73 2.10 -18.70 -3.55
C GLU A 73 3.05 -17.66 -4.14
N LYS A 74 3.51 -17.84 -5.38
CA LYS A 74 4.34 -16.85 -6.07
C LYS A 74 3.64 -15.49 -6.22
N LEU A 75 2.38 -15.49 -6.66
CA LEU A 75 1.59 -14.26 -6.76
C LEU A 75 1.40 -13.58 -5.41
N ALA A 76 1.23 -14.33 -4.32
CA ALA A 76 1.12 -13.76 -2.98
C ALA A 76 2.45 -13.11 -2.55
N GLN A 77 3.58 -13.77 -2.82
CA GLN A 77 4.90 -13.22 -2.53
C GLN A 77 5.20 -11.94 -3.33
N GLU A 78 4.93 -11.95 -4.64
CA GLU A 78 5.11 -10.76 -5.50
C GLU A 78 4.23 -9.59 -5.06
N LYS A 79 2.97 -9.86 -4.69
CA LYS A 79 2.06 -8.83 -4.17
C LYS A 79 2.58 -8.22 -2.87
N GLU A 80 3.07 -9.05 -1.95
CA GLU A 80 3.59 -8.56 -0.68
C GLU A 80 4.88 -7.76 -0.87
N GLN A 81 5.80 -8.24 -1.72
CA GLN A 81 7.00 -7.48 -2.09
C GLN A 81 6.64 -6.14 -2.74
N THR A 82 5.70 -6.14 -3.69
CA THR A 82 5.22 -4.91 -4.33
C THR A 82 4.62 -3.96 -3.30
N ARG A 83 3.81 -4.46 -2.37
CA ARG A 83 3.19 -3.65 -1.31
C ARG A 83 4.25 -3.01 -0.41
N ILE A 84 5.27 -3.76 -0.01
CA ILE A 84 6.37 -3.25 0.82
C ILE A 84 7.13 -2.15 0.08
N ILE A 85 7.43 -2.36 -1.21
CA ILE A 85 8.13 -1.36 -2.04
C ILE A 85 7.28 -0.09 -2.17
N MET A 86 5.99 -0.23 -2.51
CA MET A 86 5.08 0.92 -2.62
C MET A 86 4.93 1.67 -1.29
N GLU A 87 4.90 0.98 -0.16
CA GLU A 87 4.80 1.63 1.15
C GLU A 87 6.09 2.40 1.49
N LYS A 88 7.27 1.82 1.20
CA LYS A 88 8.56 2.49 1.35
C LYS A 88 8.65 3.72 0.47
N GLU A 89 8.34 3.59 -0.82
CA GLU A 89 8.35 4.71 -1.77
C GLU A 89 7.37 5.81 -1.34
N ARG A 90 6.18 5.45 -0.86
CA ARG A 90 5.21 6.42 -0.36
C ARG A 90 5.69 7.13 0.89
N LYS A 91 6.38 6.44 1.80
CA LYS A 91 6.98 7.03 3.00
C LYS A 91 8.11 7.99 2.63
N GLU A 92 9.01 7.59 1.74
CA GLU A 92 10.09 8.44 1.23
C GLU A 92 9.57 9.66 0.48
N ARG A 93 8.56 9.49 -0.39
CA ARG A 93 7.94 10.62 -1.09
C ARG A 93 7.31 11.60 -0.10
N ARG A 94 6.66 11.09 0.95
CA ARG A 94 6.06 11.93 1.99
C ARG A 94 7.12 12.68 2.78
N SER A 95 8.23 12.05 3.17
CA SER A 95 9.30 12.74 3.88
C SER A 95 9.91 13.84 3.02
N ARG A 96 10.25 13.54 1.76
CA ARG A 96 10.78 14.55 0.81
C ARG A 96 9.85 15.75 0.65
N ILE A 97 8.54 15.52 0.51
CA ILE A 97 7.57 16.62 0.41
C ILE A 97 7.52 17.43 1.72
N LEU A 98 7.55 16.78 2.88
CA LEU A 98 7.52 17.47 4.16
C LEU A 98 8.80 18.30 4.37
N ASP A 99 9.96 17.77 3.99
CA ASP A 99 11.23 18.47 4.14
C ASP A 99 11.32 19.65 3.17
N ALA A 100 10.89 19.49 1.91
CA ALA A 100 10.77 20.59 0.95
C ALA A 100 9.80 21.68 1.41
N ARG A 101 8.69 21.31 2.07
CA ARG A 101 7.77 22.30 2.64
C ARG A 101 8.39 23.05 3.81
N LYS A 102 9.15 22.39 4.67
CA LYS A 102 9.82 23.03 5.80
C LYS A 102 10.85 24.06 5.30
N SER A 103 11.66 23.69 4.31
CA SER A 103 12.64 24.61 3.73
C SER A 103 11.95 25.81 3.07
N GLU A 104 10.89 25.57 2.28
CA GLU A 104 10.10 26.64 1.68
C GLU A 104 9.49 27.57 2.73
N THR A 105 8.89 27.04 3.80
CA THR A 105 8.32 27.87 4.88
C THR A 105 9.37 28.72 5.58
N LEU A 106 10.57 28.18 5.81
CA LEU A 106 11.64 28.89 6.47
C LEU A 106 12.21 30.01 5.59
N GLN A 107 12.40 29.75 4.30
CA GLN A 107 12.82 30.77 3.33
C GLN A 107 11.77 31.89 3.22
N LEU A 108 10.48 31.55 3.20
CA LEU A 108 9.41 32.54 3.23
C LEU A 108 9.45 33.38 4.51
N GLU A 109 9.65 32.76 5.67
CA GLU A 109 9.77 33.48 6.94
C GLU A 109 10.99 34.42 6.95
N GLN A 110 12.14 33.97 6.42
CA GLN A 110 13.33 34.79 6.26
C GLN A 110 13.07 36.00 5.37
N THR A 111 12.44 35.82 4.20
CA THR A 111 12.14 36.94 3.30
C THR A 111 11.19 37.96 3.93
N ILE A 112 10.14 37.50 4.62
CA ILE A 112 9.19 38.36 5.32
C ILE A 112 9.90 39.13 6.46
N THR A 113 10.74 38.45 7.24
CA THR A 113 11.46 39.08 8.35
C THR A 113 12.51 40.09 7.85
N ALA A 114 13.19 39.81 6.74
CA ALA A 114 14.11 40.76 6.10
C ALA A 114 13.39 42.02 5.59
N ASP A 115 12.20 41.86 5.03
CA ASP A 115 11.37 42.99 4.61
C ASP A 115 10.88 43.81 5.81
N LEU A 116 10.54 43.15 6.92
CA LEU A 116 10.19 43.81 8.17
C LEU A 116 11.38 44.56 8.77
N GLU A 117 12.56 43.95 8.80
CA GLU A 117 13.80 44.57 9.28
C GLU A 117 14.05 45.89 8.54
N LYS A 118 14.07 45.85 7.21
CA LYS A 118 14.25 47.06 6.37
C LYS A 118 13.22 48.13 6.66
N ARG A 119 11.95 47.76 6.86
CA ARG A 119 10.89 48.71 7.22
C ARG A 119 11.15 49.33 8.59
N TYR A 120 11.42 48.52 9.59
CA TYR A 120 11.62 48.98 10.97
C TYR A 120 12.91 49.78 11.15
N ASP A 121 13.97 49.45 10.41
CA ASP A 121 15.21 50.23 10.38
C ASP A 121 14.96 51.67 9.93
N ASN A 122 14.09 51.86 8.92
CA ASN A 122 13.65 53.19 8.50
C ASN A 122 12.87 53.94 9.59
N TYR A 123 12.19 53.23 10.49
CA TYR A 123 11.40 53.77 11.59
C TYR A 123 12.15 53.85 12.93
N SER A 124 13.41 53.43 13.00
CA SER A 124 14.21 53.40 14.23
C SER A 124 14.28 54.74 14.97
N ASN A 125 14.15 55.86 14.26
CA ASN A 125 14.17 57.22 14.82
C ASN A 125 12.79 57.89 14.89
N PHE A 126 11.71 57.13 14.71
CA PHE A 126 10.34 57.63 14.70
C PHE A 126 9.62 57.29 16.02
N LEU A 127 8.49 57.95 16.26
CA LEU A 127 7.53 57.62 17.31
C LEU A 127 6.28 57.02 16.66
N SER A 128 5.59 56.12 17.38
CA SER A 128 4.34 55.51 16.93
C SER A 128 3.14 56.07 17.69
N THR A 129 2.06 56.39 16.98
CA THR A 129 0.78 56.75 17.61
C THR A 129 0.00 55.50 18.06
N ASN A 130 -0.82 55.62 19.11
CA ASN A 130 -1.78 54.60 19.55
C ASN A 130 -3.02 54.45 18.63
N ALA A 131 -3.00 55.02 17.42
CA ALA A 131 -4.07 54.88 16.44
C ALA A 131 -3.99 53.53 15.68
N MET A 132 -5.09 53.16 15.03
CA MET A 132 -5.20 51.98 14.16
C MET A 132 -5.65 52.45 12.77
N PRO A 133 -4.78 52.49 11.75
CA PRO A 133 -3.37 52.07 11.76
C PRO A 133 -2.45 53.04 12.53
N SER A 134 -1.35 52.51 13.07
CA SER A 134 -0.35 53.32 13.77
C SER A 134 0.41 54.19 12.77
N LEU A 135 0.49 55.48 13.07
CA LEU A 135 1.24 56.45 12.30
C LEU A 135 2.63 56.63 12.91
N PHE A 136 3.65 56.65 12.05
CA PHE A 136 5.03 56.93 12.43
C PHE A 136 5.39 58.36 12.06
N PHE A 137 5.92 59.14 13.01
CA PHE A 137 6.39 60.49 12.75
C PHE A 137 7.69 60.77 13.50
N ARG A 138 8.47 61.75 13.02
CA ARG A 138 9.73 62.17 13.62
C ARG A 138 9.61 63.62 14.10
N PRO A 139 9.57 63.86 15.42
CA PRO A 139 9.62 65.22 15.97
C PRO A 139 10.95 65.92 15.66
N ALA A 140 10.95 67.26 15.69
CA ALA A 140 12.17 68.05 15.60
C ALA A 140 13.03 67.92 16.87
N GLU A 141 12.38 67.89 18.05
CA GLU A 141 13.00 67.69 19.35
C GLU A 141 12.22 66.62 20.12
N LEU A 142 12.92 65.78 20.88
CA LEU A 142 12.33 64.69 21.66
C LEU A 142 12.15 65.10 23.12
N LEU A 143 10.93 64.95 23.64
CA LEU A 143 10.67 65.03 25.07
C LEU A 143 11.12 63.75 25.79
N PRO A 144 11.42 63.77 27.10
CA PRO A 144 11.84 62.57 27.84
C PRO A 144 10.92 61.35 27.67
N ASP A 145 9.60 61.56 27.72
CA ASP A 145 8.61 60.48 27.54
C ASP A 145 8.63 59.90 26.12
N GLN A 146 8.94 60.73 25.12
CA GLN A 146 9.05 60.31 23.73
C GLN A 146 10.36 59.55 23.44
N ILE A 147 11.41 59.79 24.23
CA ILE A 147 12.65 59.02 24.14
C ILE A 147 12.35 57.55 24.50
N PHE A 148 11.52 57.31 25.51
CA PHE A 148 11.08 55.96 25.89
C PHE A 148 10.34 55.26 24.74
N ASP A 149 9.38 55.94 24.12
CA ASP A 149 8.64 55.39 22.98
C ASP A 149 9.54 55.09 21.77
N GLN A 150 10.52 55.97 21.49
CA GLN A 150 11.51 55.73 20.43
C GLN A 150 12.40 54.54 20.77
N THR A 151 12.82 54.38 22.03
CA THR A 151 13.65 53.24 22.45
C THR A 151 12.89 51.92 22.29
N ALA A 152 11.58 51.89 22.57
CA ALA A 152 10.77 50.70 22.36
C ALA A 152 10.71 50.28 20.87
N ILE A 153 10.71 51.24 19.93
CA ILE A 153 10.78 50.94 18.50
C ILE A 153 12.17 50.39 18.13
N LYS A 154 13.26 50.98 18.66
CA LYS A 154 14.63 50.49 18.46
C LYS A 154 14.81 49.07 18.99
N GLU A 155 14.25 48.76 20.16
CA GLU A 155 14.25 47.41 20.72
C GLU A 155 13.54 46.41 19.82
N LYS A 156 12.37 46.78 19.25
CA LYS A 156 11.69 45.96 18.25
C LYS A 156 12.54 45.74 16.99
N CYS A 157 13.27 46.76 16.53
CA CYS A 157 14.21 46.61 15.41
C CYS A 157 15.28 45.57 15.75
N ASN A 158 15.89 45.66 16.92
CA ASN A 158 16.92 44.72 17.37
C ASN A 158 16.38 43.29 17.48
N GLN A 159 15.17 43.10 18.03
CA GLN A 159 14.52 41.79 18.09
C GLN A 159 14.25 41.21 16.70
N ILE A 160 13.90 42.04 15.71
CA ILE A 160 13.71 41.59 14.33
C ILE A 160 15.04 41.17 13.72
N LYS A 161 16.13 41.92 13.97
CA LYS A 161 17.48 41.58 13.52
C LYS A 161 17.98 40.26 14.09
N GLU A 162 17.86 40.09 15.40
CA GLU A 162 18.22 38.82 16.06
C GLU A 162 17.43 37.64 15.48
N LYS A 163 16.13 37.83 15.22
CA LYS A 163 15.31 36.81 14.57
C LYS A 163 15.82 36.50 13.15
N LEU A 164 16.15 37.51 12.38
CA LEU A 164 16.68 37.34 11.03
C LEU A 164 18.00 36.55 11.04
N ASP A 165 18.95 36.92 11.90
CA ASP A 165 20.23 36.20 12.06
C ASP A 165 20.01 34.72 12.43
N THR A 166 19.02 34.45 13.31
CA THR A 166 18.68 33.07 13.68
C THR A 166 18.05 32.28 12.53
N LEU A 167 17.23 32.93 11.69
CA LEU A 167 16.62 32.31 10.52
C LEU A 167 17.65 32.05 9.43
N GLU A 168 18.55 33.00 9.17
CA GLU A 168 19.68 32.82 8.25
C GLU A 168 20.53 31.62 8.64
N SER A 169 20.89 31.52 9.92
CA SER A 169 21.63 30.37 10.46
C SER A 169 20.88 29.04 10.31
N GLN A 170 19.55 29.05 10.36
CA GLN A 170 18.73 27.84 10.18
C GLN A 170 18.64 27.44 8.70
N VAL A 171 18.51 28.41 7.79
CA VAL A 171 18.47 28.18 6.34
C VAL A 171 19.81 27.61 5.87
N GLU A 172 20.94 28.18 6.29
CA GLU A 172 22.27 27.68 5.92
C GLU A 172 22.49 26.22 6.36
N ARG A 173 22.02 25.85 7.56
CA ARG A 173 22.10 24.45 8.04
C ARG A 173 21.28 23.50 7.18
N LEU A 174 20.04 23.88 6.85
CA LEU A 174 19.17 23.06 6.00
C LEU A 174 19.71 22.91 4.59
N GLU A 175 20.26 23.98 4.00
CA GLU A 175 20.91 23.92 2.68
C GLU A 175 22.13 22.97 2.70
N GLY A 176 22.95 23.05 3.75
CA GLY A 176 24.08 22.12 3.94
C GLY A 176 23.66 20.65 4.07
N GLU A 177 22.52 20.37 4.73
CA GLU A 177 21.97 19.02 4.86
C GLU A 177 21.39 18.48 3.53
N THR A 178 20.83 19.33 2.67
CA THR A 178 20.29 18.88 1.37
C THR A 178 21.39 18.42 0.41
N ILE A 179 22.55 19.10 0.38
CA ILE A 179 23.66 18.79 -0.53
C ILE A 179 24.28 17.40 -0.23
N GLN A 180 24.26 16.95 1.02
CA GLN A 180 24.81 15.64 1.41
C GLN A 180 23.89 14.46 1.08
N ASN A 181 22.58 14.70 0.92
CA ASN A 181 21.59 13.64 0.69
C ASN A 181 21.34 13.35 -0.80
N ASP A 182 21.75 14.25 -1.70
CA ASP A 182 21.59 14.10 -3.15
C ASP A 182 22.76 13.38 -3.83
N GLU A 183 23.79 12.94 -3.09
CA GLU A 183 24.81 12.07 -3.69
C GLU A 183 24.21 10.72 -4.10
N PRO A 184 24.26 10.35 -5.40
CA PRO A 184 23.73 9.08 -5.85
C PRO A 184 24.58 7.96 -5.27
N LYS A 185 23.99 7.15 -4.36
CA LYS A 185 24.52 5.83 -3.99
C LYS A 185 24.66 5.01 -5.28
N LYS A 186 25.87 5.00 -5.85
CA LYS A 186 26.25 4.08 -6.92
C LYS A 186 25.96 2.67 -6.43
N GLN A 187 24.96 2.04 -7.03
CA GLN A 187 24.67 0.63 -6.81
C GLN A 187 25.80 -0.17 -7.45
N GLU A 188 26.83 -0.49 -6.67
CA GLU A 188 27.67 -1.66 -6.92
C GLU A 188 26.80 -2.88 -6.66
N ASN A 189 26.31 -3.52 -7.73
CA ASN A 189 25.83 -4.90 -7.71
C ASN A 189 25.93 -5.47 -9.13
N GLU A 190 27.15 -5.87 -9.51
CA GLU A 190 27.39 -6.91 -10.51
C GLU A 190 28.27 -7.98 -9.84
N GLN A 191 27.64 -9.07 -9.38
CA GLN A 191 28.23 -10.40 -9.25
C GLN A 191 27.18 -11.45 -9.58
#